data_AF-A0AAD7TZE3-F1
#
_entry.id   AF-A0AAD7TZE3-F1
#
_cell.length_a   1.000
_cell.length_b   1.000
_cell.length_c   1.000
_cell.angle_alpha   90.00
_cell.angle_beta   90.00
_cell.angle_gamma   90.00
#
_symmetry.space_group_name_H-M   'P 1'
#
loop_
_entity.id
_entity.type
_entity.pdbx_description
1 polymer ?
#
loop_
_entity_poly.entity_id
_entity_poly.type
_entity_poly.pdbx_seq_one_letter_code
_entity_poly.pdbx_strand_id
1 'polypeptide(L)'
;MNHITALARVVGRTRSYPWLEDREMEVAFLDVPILPTSPIELGSYVCIAILEPKPPTVARMANYRDEPRYTAYTSDIRGRIIGIRAMEPEVTEFVLKNDNDDLNTKYAYVAVPHVEGTMVCLPWWARVVRWTLHALDLVAQTR
;
A
#
# COMPACT_ATOMS: atom_id res chain seq x y z
N MET A 1 13.72 15.60 -5.54
CA MET A 1 13.42 14.57 -4.51
C MET A 1 13.17 13.27 -5.24
N ASN A 2 13.89 12.21 -4.89
CA ASN A 2 13.59 10.88 -5.43
C ASN A 2 12.25 10.44 -4.84
N HIS A 3 11.31 10.05 -5.70
CA HIS A 3 10.02 9.50 -5.29
C HIS A 3 9.96 8.04 -5.73
N ILE A 4 9.27 7.23 -4.95
CA ILE A 4 9.02 5.82 -5.26
C ILE A 4 7.65 5.75 -5.91
N THR A 5 7.58 5.23 -7.13
CA THR A 5 6.28 4.94 -7.76
C THR A 5 5.83 3.55 -7.35
N ALA A 6 4.67 3.47 -6.70
CA ALA A 6 4.02 2.22 -6.35
C ALA A 6 2.76 2.03 -7.20
N LEU A 7 2.66 0.85 -7.83
CA LEU A 7 1.50 0.47 -8.64
C LEU A 7 0.52 -0.27 -7.74
N ALA A 8 -0.63 0.36 -7.49
CA ALA A 8 -1.59 -0.11 -6.51
C ALA A 8 -2.96 -0.38 -7.11
N ARG A 9 -3.67 -1.34 -6.55
CA ARG A 9 -5.11 -1.54 -6.75
C ARG A 9 -5.86 -0.89 -5.60
N VAL A 10 -6.93 -0.18 -5.90
CA VAL A 10 -7.86 0.30 -4.85
C VAL A 10 -8.68 -0.88 -4.36
N VAL A 11 -8.57 -1.19 -3.07
CA VAL A 11 -9.34 -2.25 -2.41
C VAL A 11 -10.66 -1.69 -1.89
N GLY A 12 -10.62 -0.47 -1.35
CA GLY A 12 -11.79 0.19 -0.81
C GLY A 12 -11.49 1.62 -0.39
N ARG A 13 -12.55 2.32 -0.02
CA ARG A 13 -12.48 3.66 0.56
C ARG A 13 -13.47 3.69 1.72
N THR A 14 -13.06 4.26 2.84
CA THR A 14 -13.96 4.47 3.97
C THR A 14 -13.98 5.94 4.35
N ARG A 15 -15.11 6.40 4.86
CA ARG A 15 -15.17 7.69 5.55
C ARG A 15 -14.56 7.49 6.93
N SER A 16 -13.49 8.22 7.23
CA SER A 16 -13.08 8.38 8.62
C SER A 16 -14.09 9.33 9.28
N TYR A 17 -14.70 8.90 10.37
CA TYR A 17 -15.50 9.78 11.24
C TYR A 17 -14.53 10.48 12.20
N PRO A 18 -14.25 11.77 11.99
CA PRO A 18 -13.26 12.50 12.76
C PRO A 18 -14.00 13.23 13.85
N TRP A 19 -13.86 12.84 15.11
CA TRP A 19 -14.37 13.65 16.23
C TRP A 19 -13.66 15.02 16.37
N LEU A 20 -12.98 15.52 15.33
CA LEU A 20 -12.07 16.66 15.40
C LEU A 20 -11.97 17.56 14.13
N GLU A 21 -12.59 17.26 12.99
CA GLU A 21 -12.48 18.12 11.79
C GLU A 21 -13.80 18.25 11.02
N ASP A 22 -14.14 19.49 10.64
CA ASP A 22 -15.42 19.92 10.02
C ASP A 22 -15.62 19.43 8.57
N ARG A 23 -14.73 18.54 8.09
CA ARG A 23 -14.77 17.94 6.74
C ARG A 23 -14.77 16.42 6.85
N GLU A 24 -15.72 15.77 6.18
CA GLU A 24 -15.80 14.31 6.06
C GLU A 24 -14.55 13.76 5.36
N MET A 25 -13.56 13.27 6.09
CA MET A 25 -12.32 12.78 5.47
C MET A 25 -12.46 11.35 4.96
N GLU A 26 -11.89 11.10 3.78
CA GLU A 26 -11.81 9.78 3.17
C GLU A 26 -10.45 9.14 3.46
N VAL A 27 -10.44 7.85 3.75
CA VAL A 27 -9.23 7.03 3.84
C VAL A 27 -9.30 5.97 2.75
N ALA A 28 -8.28 5.95 1.90
CA ALA A 28 -8.15 4.97 0.83
C ALA A 28 -7.37 3.73 1.31
N PHE A 29 -7.84 2.54 0.93
CA PHE A 29 -7.12 1.28 1.13
C PHE A 29 -6.57 0.81 -0.21
N LEU A 30 -5.26 0.68 -0.28
CA LEU A 30 -4.50 0.41 -1.49
C LEU A 30 -3.68 -0.86 -1.28
N ASP A 31 -3.69 -1.74 -2.26
CA ASP A 31 -2.86 -2.95 -2.30
C ASP A 31 -1.82 -2.80 -3.41
N VAL A 32 -0.55 -3.07 -3.13
CA VAL A 32 0.57 -2.91 -4.07
C VAL A 32 1.04 -4.29 -4.52
N PRO A 33 0.40 -4.88 -5.56
CA PRO A 33 0.73 -6.23 -6.01
C PRO A 33 2.02 -6.29 -6.82
N ILE A 34 2.50 -5.15 -7.34
CA ILE A 34 3.69 -5.07 -8.20
C ILE A 34 4.82 -4.41 -7.43
N LEU A 35 6.02 -5.00 -7.54
CA LEU A 35 7.23 -4.52 -6.91
C LEU A 35 7.49 -3.04 -7.23
N PRO A 36 7.59 -2.14 -6.23
CA PRO A 36 8.00 -0.77 -6.46
C PRO A 36 9.47 -0.72 -6.93
N THR A 37 9.84 0.37 -7.57
CA THR A 37 11.22 0.60 -8.07
C THR A 37 12.28 0.65 -6.98
N SER A 38 11.87 0.86 -5.72
CA SER A 38 12.71 0.77 -4.54
C SER A 38 11.85 0.32 -3.35
N PRO A 39 12.44 -0.37 -2.36
CA PRO A 39 11.72 -0.78 -1.16
C PRO A 39 11.06 0.43 -0.49
N ILE A 40 9.83 0.25 -0.01
CA ILE A 40 9.12 1.30 0.72
C ILE A 40 9.58 1.31 2.18
N GLU A 41 9.94 2.49 2.65
CA GLU A 41 10.44 2.74 4.01
C GLU A 41 9.68 3.89 4.68
N LEU A 42 9.75 3.95 6.01
CA LEU A 42 9.29 5.13 6.76
C LEU A 42 10.02 6.39 6.28
N GLY A 43 9.27 7.46 6.05
CA GLY A 43 9.77 8.73 5.54
C GLY A 43 9.91 8.80 4.01
N SER A 44 9.76 7.67 3.30
CA SER A 44 9.80 7.64 1.83
C SER A 44 8.69 8.49 1.23
N TYR A 45 9.02 9.18 0.14
CA TYR A 45 8.04 9.89 -0.67
C TYR A 45 7.50 8.94 -1.74
N VAL A 46 6.22 8.63 -1.71
CA VAL A 46 5.58 7.63 -2.58
C VAL A 46 4.52 8.31 -3.45
N CYS A 47 4.54 8.00 -4.74
CA CYS A 47 3.51 8.35 -5.70
C CYS A 47 2.73 7.09 -6.07
N ILE A 48 1.41 7.12 -5.89
CA ILE A 48 0.55 5.98 -6.21
C ILE A 48 0.08 6.11 -7.67
N ALA A 49 0.22 5.03 -8.44
CA ALA A 49 -0.46 4.86 -9.71
C ALA A 49 -1.47 3.71 -9.60
N ILE A 50 -2.74 3.97 -9.97
CA ILE A 50 -3.82 2.99 -9.84
C ILE A 50 -3.81 2.05 -11.03
N LEU A 51 -3.82 0.74 -10.74
CA LEU A 51 -4.01 -0.33 -11.69
C LEU A 51 -5.49 -0.58 -11.92
N GLU A 52 -5.94 -0.40 -13.16
CA GLU A 52 -7.29 -0.76 -13.59
C GLU A 52 -7.24 -1.94 -14.57
N PRO A 53 -8.12 -2.95 -14.42
CA PRO A 53 -8.19 -4.06 -15.35
C PRO A 53 -8.65 -3.56 -16.72
N LYS A 54 -7.93 -3.93 -17.77
CA LYS A 54 -8.29 -3.62 -19.15
C LYS A 54 -9.29 -4.67 -19.65
N PRO A 55 -10.44 -4.27 -20.23
CA PRO A 55 -11.37 -5.23 -20.81
C PRO A 55 -10.69 -6.02 -21.95
N PRO A 56 -11.01 -7.32 -22.11
CA PRO A 56 -10.47 -8.12 -23.20
C PRO A 56 -10.87 -7.48 -24.52
N THR A 57 -9.89 -7.20 -25.38
CA THR A 57 -10.16 -6.64 -26.70
C THR A 57 -10.62 -7.77 -27.62
N VAL A 58 -11.89 -7.72 -28.05
CA VAL A 58 -12.58 -8.74 -28.87
C VAL A 58 -11.76 -9.20 -30.08
N ALA A 59 -10.91 -8.32 -30.66
CA ALA A 59 -10.09 -8.61 -31.83
C ALA A 59 -8.85 -9.50 -31.59
N ARG A 60 -8.53 -9.92 -30.35
CA ARG A 60 -7.30 -10.66 -30.02
C ARG A 60 -7.52 -12.05 -29.41
N MET A 61 -8.75 -12.57 -29.41
CA MET A 61 -9.12 -13.85 -28.79
C MET A 61 -8.56 -15.11 -29.47
N ALA A 62 -7.82 -15.00 -30.57
CA ALA A 62 -7.43 -16.19 -31.32
C ALA A 62 -6.21 -16.95 -30.77
N ASN A 63 -5.26 -16.30 -30.06
CA ASN A 63 -3.95 -16.94 -29.78
C ASN A 63 -3.23 -16.52 -28.49
N TYR A 64 -3.83 -15.72 -27.60
CA TYR A 64 -3.21 -15.36 -26.32
C TYR A 64 -3.98 -16.00 -25.17
N ARG A 65 -3.27 -16.71 -24.29
CA ARG A 65 -3.78 -17.14 -22.99
C ARG A 65 -4.44 -15.94 -22.29
N ASP A 66 -5.55 -16.17 -21.61
CA ASP A 66 -6.36 -15.18 -20.86
C ASP A 66 -5.61 -14.55 -19.68
N GLU A 67 -4.43 -13.98 -19.92
CA GLU A 67 -3.69 -13.26 -18.89
C GLU A 67 -4.37 -11.90 -18.65
N PRO A 68 -4.75 -11.59 -17.39
CA PRO A 68 -5.37 -10.32 -17.05
C PRO A 68 -4.39 -9.18 -17.35
N ARG A 69 -4.87 -8.18 -18.09
CA ARG A 69 -4.09 -6.99 -18.45
C ARG A 69 -4.55 -5.82 -17.60
N TYR A 70 -3.60 -4.98 -17.21
CA TYR A 70 -3.86 -3.80 -16.41
C TYR A 70 -3.33 -2.55 -17.12
N THR A 71 -4.03 -1.44 -16.96
CA THR A 71 -3.55 -0.10 -17.32
C THR A 71 -3.26 0.65 -16.02
N ALA A 72 -2.12 1.32 -15.95
CA ALA A 72 -1.78 2.17 -14.82
C ALA A 72 -2.14 3.63 -15.14
N TYR A 73 -2.82 4.30 -14.22
CA TYR A 73 -3.08 5.74 -14.28
C TYR A 73 -2.44 6.44 -13.08
N THR A 74 -1.86 7.60 -13.34
CA THR A 74 -1.34 8.45 -12.26
C THR A 74 -2.49 8.87 -11.36
N SER A 75 -2.38 8.59 -10.06
CA SER A 75 -3.34 9.04 -9.07
C SER A 75 -2.86 10.32 -8.41
N ASP A 76 -3.80 11.06 -7.83
CA ASP A 76 -3.51 12.24 -7.03
C ASP A 76 -3.07 11.90 -5.58
N ILE A 77 -2.99 10.61 -5.24
CA ILE A 77 -2.50 10.13 -3.94
C ILE A 77 -0.97 10.07 -4.00
N ARG A 78 -0.33 11.03 -3.34
CA ARG A 78 1.12 11.11 -3.24
C ARG A 78 1.52 11.76 -1.93
N GLY A 79 2.62 11.32 -1.35
CA GLY A 79 3.15 11.97 -0.15
C GLY A 79 4.07 11.07 0.64
N ARG A 80 4.16 11.30 1.94
CA ARG A 80 5.15 10.62 2.79
C ARG A 80 4.55 9.46 3.55
N ILE A 81 5.31 8.37 3.63
CA ILE A 81 5.04 7.29 4.56
C ILE A 81 5.38 7.79 5.98
N ILE A 82 4.36 7.94 6.81
CA ILE A 82 4.48 8.49 8.16
C ILE A 82 4.46 7.41 9.25
N GLY A 83 4.06 6.18 8.91
CA GLY A 83 3.92 5.13 9.89
C GLY A 83 3.68 3.76 9.28
N ILE A 84 3.68 2.75 10.14
CA ILE A 84 3.27 1.37 9.85
C ILE A 84 2.01 1.12 10.68
N ARG A 85 0.90 0.75 10.02
CA ARG A 85 -0.38 0.45 10.67
C ARG A 85 -0.41 -0.99 11.18
N ALA A 86 0.00 -1.92 10.33
CA ALA A 86 0.02 -3.34 10.62
C ALA A 86 1.25 -4.01 10.00
N MET A 87 1.74 -5.05 10.66
CA MET A 87 2.86 -5.86 10.18
C MET A 87 2.51 -7.32 10.38
N GLU A 88 2.08 -7.95 9.30
CA GLU A 88 1.78 -9.39 9.24
C GLU A 88 2.95 -10.14 8.57
N PRO A 89 2.99 -11.48 8.68
CA PRO A 89 4.08 -12.26 8.10
C PRO A 89 4.28 -12.04 6.60
N GLU A 90 3.19 -11.84 5.86
CA GLU A 90 3.17 -11.75 4.39
C GLU A 90 2.88 -10.35 3.86
N VAL A 91 2.38 -9.43 4.71
CA VAL A 91 1.95 -8.10 4.29
C VAL A 91 2.36 -7.06 5.33
N THR A 92 2.88 -5.92 4.87
CA THR A 92 3.09 -4.73 5.69
C THR A 92 2.19 -3.62 5.21
N GLU A 93 1.42 -3.05 6.12
CA GLU A 93 0.51 -1.94 5.82
C GLU A 93 1.12 -0.63 6.32
N PHE A 94 1.41 0.27 5.38
CA PHE A 94 1.93 1.60 5.66
C PHE A 94 0.84 2.65 5.73
N VAL A 95 1.09 3.71 6.51
CA VAL A 95 0.28 4.92 6.51
C VAL A 95 0.97 5.97 5.65
N LEU A 96 0.36 6.30 4.53
CA LEU A 96 0.74 7.39 3.65
C LEU A 96 -0.07 8.64 4.03
N LYS A 97 0.61 9.73 4.36
CA LYS A 97 -0.02 11.06 4.42
C LYS A 97 -0.04 11.62 3.00
N ASN A 98 -1.23 11.94 2.50
CA ASN A 98 -1.38 12.57 1.21
C ASN A 98 -0.99 14.05 1.33
N ASP A 99 -0.12 14.52 0.44
CA ASP A 99 0.29 15.93 0.37
C ASP A 99 -0.64 16.77 -0.50
N ASN A 100 -1.63 16.13 -1.15
CA ASN A 100 -2.64 16.84 -1.92
C ASN A 100 -3.80 17.26 -1.00
N ASP A 101 -3.71 18.48 -0.46
CA ASP A 101 -4.70 19.08 0.44
C ASP A 101 -6.04 19.42 -0.25
N ASP A 102 -6.07 19.47 -1.59
CA ASP A 102 -7.29 19.73 -2.36
C ASP A 102 -8.22 18.51 -2.43
N LEU A 103 -7.72 17.32 -2.05
CA LEU A 103 -8.49 16.10 -2.03
C LEU A 103 -9.08 15.79 -0.67
N ASN A 104 -10.21 15.10 -0.70
CA ASN A 104 -10.86 14.61 0.51
C ASN A 104 -10.10 13.46 1.19
N THR A 105 -9.06 12.93 0.53
CA THR A 105 -8.24 11.81 1.02
C THR A 105 -6.98 12.33 1.71
N LYS A 106 -7.00 12.48 3.04
CA LYS A 106 -5.81 12.89 3.82
C LYS A 106 -4.81 11.77 4.04
N TYR A 107 -5.30 10.55 4.19
CA TYR A 107 -4.48 9.38 4.46
C TYR A 107 -4.83 8.24 3.52
N ALA A 108 -3.83 7.45 3.16
CA ALA A 108 -4.03 6.18 2.49
C ALA A 108 -3.28 5.09 3.24
N TYR A 109 -3.92 3.93 3.39
CA TYR A 109 -3.26 2.73 3.87
C TYR A 109 -2.79 1.92 2.68
N VAL A 110 -1.50 1.62 2.66
CA VAL A 110 -0.81 0.98 1.54
C VAL A 110 -0.31 -0.38 2.03
N ALA A 111 -1.02 -1.43 1.64
CA ALA A 111 -0.63 -2.81 1.86
C ALA A 111 0.42 -3.21 0.80
N VAL A 112 1.55 -3.74 1.26
CA VAL A 112 2.66 -4.16 0.41
C VAL A 112 3.08 -5.58 0.84
N PRO A 113 3.30 -6.51 -0.10
CA PRO A 113 3.86 -7.81 0.22
C PRO A 113 5.16 -7.69 1.02
N HIS A 114 5.24 -8.39 2.14
CA HIS A 114 6.36 -8.36 3.05
C HIS A 114 7.51 -9.22 2.50
N VAL A 115 8.27 -8.65 1.57
CA VAL A 115 9.54 -9.20 1.09
C VAL A 115 10.66 -8.24 1.48
N GLU A 116 11.30 -8.52 2.62
CA GLU A 116 12.33 -7.66 3.22
C GLU A 116 13.48 -7.41 2.23
N GLY A 117 13.92 -6.15 2.15
CA GLY A 117 15.00 -5.70 1.26
C GLY A 117 14.60 -5.58 -0.22
N THR A 118 13.40 -6.01 -0.59
CA THR A 118 12.92 -5.97 -1.98
C THR A 118 11.69 -5.07 -2.11
N MET A 119 10.62 -5.36 -1.36
CA MET A 119 9.38 -4.59 -1.33
C MET A 119 9.34 -3.58 -0.19
N VAL A 120 9.94 -3.97 0.94
CA VAL A 120 9.88 -3.25 2.22
C VAL A 120 11.27 -3.22 2.83
N CYS A 121 11.65 -2.10 3.43
CA CYS A 121 12.81 -2.07 4.32
C CYS A 121 12.40 -1.48 5.67
N LEU A 122 12.45 -2.35 6.69
CA LEU A 122 12.06 -1.99 8.04
C LEU A 122 13.24 -1.40 8.81
N PRO A 123 13.02 -0.35 9.61
CA PRO A 123 14.04 0.09 10.54
C PRO A 123 14.34 -1.00 11.57
N TRP A 124 15.55 -1.01 12.09
CA TRP A 124 16.05 -2.05 13.00
C TRP A 124 15.12 -2.31 14.20
N TRP A 125 14.52 -1.25 14.78
CA TRP A 125 13.62 -1.38 15.92
C TRP A 125 12.33 -2.12 15.56
N ALA A 126 11.81 -1.94 14.33
CA ALA A 126 10.60 -2.60 13.88
C ALA A 126 10.84 -4.10 13.67
N ARG A 127 12.07 -4.48 13.26
CA ARG A 127 12.48 -5.89 13.20
C ARG A 127 12.46 -6.53 14.60
N VAL A 128 12.95 -5.82 15.62
CA VAL A 128 12.92 -6.29 17.02
C VAL A 128 11.48 -6.50 17.49
N VAL A 129 10.59 -5.52 17.26
CA VAL A 129 9.17 -5.65 17.62
C VAL A 129 8.55 -6.87 16.95
N ARG A 130 8.78 -7.08 15.65
CA ARG A 130 8.28 -8.25 14.93
C ARG A 130 8.75 -9.57 15.54
N TRP A 131 10.03 -9.67 15.93
CA TRP A 131 10.55 -10.87 16.57
C TRP A 131 9.85 -11.16 17.90
N THR A 132 9.58 -10.12 18.70
CA THR A 132 8.84 -10.30 19.95
C THR A 132 7.40 -10.76 19.72
N LEU A 133 6.71 -10.21 18.73
CA LEU A 133 5.34 -10.63 18.36
C LEU A 133 5.30 -12.08 17.89
N HIS A 134 6.23 -12.49 17.01
CA HIS A 134 6.33 -13.88 16.57
C HIS A 134 6.63 -14.85 17.71
N ALA A 135 7.52 -14.47 18.63
CA ALA A 135 7.85 -15.29 19.79
C ALA A 135 6.64 -15.50 20.72
N LEU A 136 5.81 -14.47 20.90
CA LEU A 136 4.59 -14.57 21.70
C LEU A 136 3.54 -15.48 21.05
N ASP A 137 3.38 -15.39 19.74
CA ASP A 137 2.40 -16.20 19.01
C ASP A 137 2.76 -17.70 19.03
N LEU A 138 4.04 -18.03 18.89
CA LEU A 138 4.55 -19.40 19.03
C LEU A 138 4.29 -19.97 20.44
N VAL A 139 4.45 -19.16 21.48
CA VAL A 139 4.16 -19.58 22.86
C VAL A 139 2.67 -19.82 23.06
N ALA A 140 1.80 -19.00 22.45
CA ALA A 140 0.35 -19.16 22.53
C ALA A 140 -0.16 -20.44 21.84
N GLN A 141 0.49 -20.89 20.76
CA GLN A 141 0.13 -22.11 20.03
C GLN A 141 0.59 -23.41 20.71
N THR A 142 1.51 -23.32 21.69
CA THR A 142 2.03 -24.48 22.45
C THR A 142 1.28 -24.78 23.74
N ARG A 143 0.17 -24.10 24.02
CA ARG A 143 -0.74 -24.35 25.15
C ARG A 143 -2.08 -24.89 24.67
#